data_AF-A0A1L9PWK1-F1
#
_entry.id   AF-A0A1L9PWK1-F1
#
_cell.length_a   1.000
_cell.length_b   1.000
_cell.length_c   1.000
_cell.angle_alpha   90.00
_cell.angle_beta   90.00
_cell.angle_gamma   90.00
#
_symmetry.space_group_name_H-M   'P 1'
#
loop_
_entity.id
_entity.type
_entity.pdbx_description
1 polymer ?
#
loop_
_entity_poly.entity_id
_entity_poly.type
_entity_poly.pdbx_seq_one_letter_code
_entity_poly.pdbx_strand_id
1 'polypeptide(L)'
;MAALLQLLAVVVDAPGGGRRDVEHHLHQPVRPSPTQRRLVTLATSKYQELIAQIRQNFNARGPATGRIKVPRDTHADMDPLVAHIPLYRPEPRSTFRRLETLRPSCLFIVGEATFLNIDEIHEGVRICGSGIGGSGGVSEGRVKEVILTGLGHLMPFQEVKTVAETCVTWLQQEMHRFQRMERKWEDGRKGISHLIVEKNWYKVLKPISSGRGKGQRKEKL
;
A
#
# COMPACT_ATOMS: atom_id res chain seq x y z
N MET A 1 16.26 15.17 -0.80
CA MET A 1 15.34 15.41 -1.94
C MET A 1 14.23 14.39 -1.82
N ALA A 2 12.99 14.84 -1.57
CA ALA A 2 11.87 13.92 -1.38
C ALA A 2 11.35 13.47 -2.75
N ALA A 3 11.79 12.28 -3.18
CA ALA A 3 11.26 11.65 -4.36
C ALA A 3 9.77 11.33 -4.12
N LEU A 4 8.93 11.78 -5.04
CA LEU A 4 7.50 11.58 -5.06
C LEU A 4 7.23 10.09 -5.31
N LEU A 5 7.17 9.28 -4.24
CA LEU A 5 7.02 7.83 -4.34
C LEU A 5 5.60 7.46 -4.80
N GLN A 6 5.33 7.46 -6.11
CA GLN A 6 4.18 6.77 -6.66
C GLN A 6 4.49 5.26 -6.65
N LEU A 7 4.35 4.64 -5.48
CA LEU A 7 4.53 3.20 -5.35
C LEU A 7 3.24 2.52 -5.84
N LEU A 8 3.30 1.85 -7.00
CA LEU A 8 2.20 1.02 -7.46
C LEU A 8 2.24 -0.31 -6.70
N ALA A 9 1.74 -0.31 -5.45
CA ALA A 9 1.50 -1.54 -4.71
C ALA A 9 0.12 -2.07 -5.09
N VAL A 10 0.06 -3.19 -5.80
CA VAL A 10 -1.21 -3.88 -6.05
C VAL A 10 -1.62 -4.60 -4.77
N VAL A 11 -2.52 -3.97 -4.01
CA VAL A 11 -3.15 -4.55 -2.83
C VAL A 11 -4.44 -5.25 -3.26
N VAL A 12 -4.59 -6.52 -2.87
CA VAL A 12 -5.82 -7.28 -3.12
C VAL A 12 -6.83 -6.93 -2.04
N ASP A 13 -7.92 -6.26 -2.43
CA ASP A 13 -9.13 -6.13 -1.61
C ASP A 13 -10.36 -6.55 -2.43
N ALA A 14 -11.35 -7.16 -1.78
CA ALA A 14 -12.51 -7.74 -2.44
C ALA A 14 -13.52 -6.65 -2.87
N PRO A 15 -14.16 -6.76 -4.05
CA PRO A 15 -15.03 -5.69 -4.55
C PRO A 15 -16.42 -5.72 -3.89
N GLY A 16 -16.71 -4.68 -3.08
CA GLY A 16 -18.07 -4.26 -2.71
C GLY A 16 -18.56 -3.16 -3.66
N GLY A 17 -19.71 -3.38 -4.29
CA GLY A 17 -20.19 -2.61 -5.44
C GLY A 17 -20.85 -1.25 -5.16
N GLY A 18 -21.13 -0.54 -6.27
CA GLY A 18 -22.04 0.60 -6.33
C GLY A 18 -21.45 1.85 -7.01
N ARG A 19 -21.41 1.88 -8.35
CA ARG A 19 -21.20 3.14 -9.11
C ARG A 19 -22.52 3.90 -9.15
N ARG A 20 -22.52 5.14 -8.67
CA ARG A 20 -23.57 6.13 -8.93
C ARG A 20 -23.08 7.04 -10.06
N ASP A 21 -23.83 7.07 -11.15
CA ASP A 21 -23.56 7.95 -12.28
C ASP A 21 -23.97 9.38 -11.92
N VAL A 22 -23.07 10.34 -12.16
CA VAL A 22 -23.34 11.77 -12.04
C VAL A 22 -23.18 12.36 -13.44
N GLU A 23 -24.28 12.86 -14.01
CA GLU A 23 -24.27 13.57 -15.29
C GLU A 23 -23.56 14.93 -15.13
N HIS A 24 -22.50 15.13 -15.91
CA HIS A 24 -21.96 16.46 -16.17
C HIS A 24 -22.09 16.77 -17.66
N HIS A 25 -22.75 17.89 -17.97
CA HIS A 25 -22.99 18.41 -19.32
C HIS A 25 -21.68 18.57 -20.11
N LEU A 26 -21.40 17.60 -21.00
CA LEU A 26 -20.31 17.67 -21.96
C LEU A 26 -20.84 18.21 -23.29
N HIS A 27 -20.05 19.10 -23.92
CA HIS A 27 -20.24 19.57 -25.29
C HIS A 27 -20.55 18.40 -26.25
N GLN A 28 -21.61 18.53 -27.05
CA GLN A 28 -21.97 17.51 -28.03
C GLN A 28 -20.86 17.32 -29.08
N PRO A 29 -20.43 16.08 -29.37
CA PRO A 29 -19.49 15.84 -30.45
C PRO A 29 -20.24 15.85 -31.79
N VAL A 30 -19.84 16.76 -32.69
CA VAL A 30 -20.23 16.74 -34.11
C VAL A 30 -19.75 15.42 -34.73
N ARG A 31 -20.62 14.71 -35.46
CA ARG A 31 -20.30 13.44 -36.13
C ARG A 31 -19.30 13.66 -37.28
N PRO A 32 -18.10 13.06 -37.28
CA PRO A 32 -17.17 13.18 -38.41
C PRO A 32 -17.33 12.05 -39.44
N SER A 33 -16.97 12.36 -40.68
CA SER A 33 -16.98 11.46 -41.84
C SER A 33 -15.83 10.42 -41.81
N PRO A 34 -15.92 9.31 -42.56
CA PRO A 34 -15.12 8.09 -42.31
C PRO A 34 -13.63 8.15 -42.69
N THR A 35 -13.14 9.25 -43.26
CA THR A 35 -11.84 9.27 -43.98
C THR A 35 -10.74 10.10 -43.32
N GLN A 36 -10.96 10.71 -42.15
CA GLN A 36 -9.91 11.42 -41.41
C GLN A 36 -9.55 10.67 -40.12
N ARG A 37 -8.24 10.45 -39.87
CA ARG A 37 -7.77 10.01 -38.54
C ARG A 37 -8.30 11.01 -37.52
N ARG A 38 -9.26 10.57 -36.72
CA ARG A 38 -9.91 11.40 -35.70
C ARG A 38 -8.88 11.74 -34.63
N LEU A 39 -8.34 12.95 -34.68
CA LEU A 39 -7.57 13.52 -33.58
C LEU A 39 -8.52 13.65 -32.39
N VAL A 40 -8.38 12.77 -31.42
CA VAL A 40 -9.12 12.86 -30.15
C VAL A 40 -8.27 13.67 -29.18
N THR A 41 -8.88 14.64 -28.52
CA THR A 41 -8.27 15.37 -27.41
C THR A 41 -8.97 14.95 -26.12
N LEU A 42 -8.24 14.85 -25.02
CA LEU A 42 -8.85 14.60 -23.71
C LEU A 42 -9.84 15.74 -23.38
N ALA A 43 -11.03 15.38 -22.88
CA ALA A 43 -11.98 16.37 -22.38
C ALA A 43 -11.47 17.04 -21.08
N THR A 44 -10.58 16.37 -20.36
CA THR A 44 -9.89 16.88 -19.17
C THR A 44 -8.80 17.86 -19.58
N SER A 45 -8.83 19.08 -19.04
CA SER A 45 -7.75 20.04 -19.27
C SER A 45 -6.47 19.64 -18.52
N LYS A 46 -5.31 20.07 -19.02
CA LYS A 46 -4.02 19.88 -18.31
C LYS A 46 -4.01 20.43 -16.88
N TYR A 47 -4.85 21.44 -16.59
CA TYR A 47 -4.97 22.02 -15.25
C TYR A 47 -5.75 21.11 -14.30
N GLN A 48 -6.82 20.49 -14.79
CA GLN A 48 -7.59 19.51 -14.03
C GLN A 48 -6.77 18.25 -13.75
N GLU A 49 -6.02 17.75 -14.74
CA GLU A 49 -5.05 16.66 -14.56
C GLU A 49 -4.05 16.98 -13.43
N LEU A 50 -3.42 18.16 -13.48
CA LEU A 50 -2.43 18.56 -12.48
C LEU A 50 -3.03 18.65 -11.06
N ILE A 51 -4.17 19.34 -10.90
CA ILE A 51 -4.81 19.56 -9.60
C ILE A 51 -5.35 18.24 -9.02
N ALA A 52 -5.77 17.30 -9.87
CA ALA A 52 -6.16 15.96 -9.43
C ALA A 52 -4.96 15.14 -8.91
N GLN A 53 -3.76 15.39 -9.44
CA GLN A 53 -2.57 14.62 -9.09
C GLN A 53 -1.85 15.13 -7.83
N ILE A 54 -1.84 16.43 -7.55
CA ILE A 54 -1.03 17.02 -6.47
C ILE A 54 -1.76 18.15 -5.72
N ARG A 55 -1.61 18.20 -4.39
CA ARG A 55 -2.19 19.28 -3.58
C ARG A 55 -1.22 20.46 -3.50
N GLN A 56 -1.72 21.67 -3.74
CA GLN A 56 -0.95 22.90 -3.56
C GLN A 56 -0.85 23.28 -2.09
N ASN A 57 0.30 23.81 -1.68
CA ASN A 57 0.52 24.41 -0.36
C ASN A 57 1.36 25.69 -0.45
N PHE A 58 0.88 26.65 -1.23
CA PHE A 58 1.54 27.95 -1.38
C PHE A 58 1.48 28.77 -0.07
N ASN A 59 0.39 28.59 0.69
CA ASN A 59 0.10 29.39 1.89
C ASN A 59 0.99 29.04 3.09
N ALA A 60 1.69 27.91 3.09
CA ALA A 60 2.62 27.59 4.16
C ALA A 60 3.88 28.47 4.14
N ARG A 61 4.12 29.25 3.09
CA ARG A 61 5.27 30.14 3.00
C ARG A 61 4.91 31.53 3.49
N GLY A 62 5.57 31.99 4.53
CA GLY A 62 5.50 33.38 4.95
C GLY A 62 6.05 34.28 3.83
N PRO A 63 5.24 35.15 3.20
CA PRO A 63 5.66 35.89 2.00
C PRO A 63 6.87 36.82 2.25
N ALA A 64 6.99 37.36 3.46
CA ALA A 64 8.08 38.26 3.84
C ALA A 64 9.32 37.56 4.41
N THR A 65 9.17 36.36 4.98
CA THR A 65 10.25 35.70 5.75
C THR A 65 10.78 34.44 5.08
N GLY A 66 10.08 33.91 4.07
CA GLY A 66 10.36 32.62 3.44
C GLY A 66 10.19 31.41 4.37
N ARG A 67 9.83 31.64 5.65
CA ARG A 67 9.67 30.57 6.64
C ARG A 67 8.46 29.73 6.29
N ILE A 68 8.63 28.42 6.40
CA ILE A 68 7.58 27.44 6.14
C ILE A 68 6.87 27.13 7.47
N LYS A 69 5.58 27.45 7.54
CA LYS A 69 4.69 27.07 8.63
C LYS A 69 3.51 26.29 8.07
N VAL A 70 3.45 25.00 8.35
CA VAL A 70 2.36 24.13 7.87
C VAL A 70 1.05 24.48 8.62
N PRO A 71 0.00 24.94 7.94
CA PRO A 71 -1.29 25.22 8.57
C PRO A 71 -2.03 23.91 8.86
N ARG A 72 -2.01 23.46 10.12
CA ARG A 72 -2.59 22.16 10.50
C ARG A 72 -4.10 22.07 10.29
N ASP A 73 -4.83 23.18 10.34
CA ASP A 73 -6.29 23.21 10.12
C ASP A 73 -6.69 22.82 8.69
N THR A 74 -5.78 22.97 7.71
CA THR A 74 -6.06 22.70 6.29
C THR A 74 -5.14 21.65 5.67
N HIS A 75 -3.97 21.41 6.28
CA HIS A 75 -2.87 20.58 5.79
C HIS A 75 -2.30 19.70 6.92
N ALA A 76 -3.17 19.11 7.75
CA ALA A 76 -2.78 18.26 8.89
C ALA A 76 -1.88 17.08 8.49
N ASP A 77 -2.13 16.54 7.31
CA ASP A 77 -1.50 15.39 6.66
C ASP A 77 -0.13 15.70 6.01
N MET A 78 0.28 16.96 5.97
CA MET A 78 1.57 17.33 5.40
C MET A 78 2.73 16.95 6.34
N ASP A 79 3.74 16.29 5.78
CA ASP A 79 4.99 15.99 6.47
C ASP A 79 5.90 17.24 6.50
N PRO A 80 6.24 17.79 7.68
CA PRO A 80 7.11 18.97 7.81
C PRO A 80 8.48 18.81 7.14
N LEU A 81 9.02 17.58 7.04
CA LEU A 81 10.33 17.32 6.44
C LEU A 81 10.38 17.66 4.96
N VAL A 82 9.23 17.61 4.28
CA VAL A 82 9.10 17.84 2.83
C VAL A 82 8.29 19.09 2.51
N ALA A 83 7.93 19.88 3.52
CA ALA A 83 7.12 21.08 3.35
C ALA A 83 7.81 22.21 2.56
N HIS A 84 9.11 22.04 2.27
CA HIS A 84 9.86 22.90 1.36
C HIS A 84 9.45 22.73 -0.11
N ILE A 85 8.67 21.71 -0.47
CA ILE A 85 8.04 21.59 -1.78
C ILE A 85 6.65 22.23 -1.69
N PRO A 86 6.31 23.21 -2.55
CA PRO A 86 5.04 23.93 -2.49
C PRO A 86 3.84 23.11 -3.00
N LEU A 87 4.07 21.85 -3.34
CA LEU A 87 3.12 20.88 -3.85
C LEU A 87 3.38 19.56 -3.11
N TYR A 88 2.36 18.83 -2.69
CA TYR A 88 2.55 17.58 -1.96
C TYR A 88 1.44 16.56 -2.21
N ARG A 89 1.80 15.30 -1.95
CA ARG A 89 0.87 14.19 -1.77
C ARG A 89 1.13 13.54 -0.42
N PRO A 90 0.14 13.51 0.49
CA PRO A 90 0.32 12.95 1.83
C PRO A 90 0.49 11.42 1.83
N GLU A 91 -0.08 10.74 0.84
CA GLU A 91 -0.27 9.29 0.86
C GLU A 91 1.04 8.50 0.78
N PRO A 92 2.02 8.82 -0.09
CA PRO A 92 3.25 8.04 -0.20
C PRO A 92 4.03 7.92 1.11
N ARG A 93 4.30 9.04 1.80
CA ARG A 93 5.08 9.02 3.04
C ARG A 93 4.31 8.40 4.20
N SER A 94 3.02 8.66 4.30
CA SER A 94 2.16 8.01 5.30
C SER A 94 2.13 6.50 5.10
N THR A 95 2.04 6.04 3.85
CA THR A 95 2.05 4.62 3.47
C THR A 95 3.39 3.98 3.76
N PHE A 96 4.50 4.65 3.41
CA PHE A 96 5.86 4.18 3.66
C PHE A 96 6.07 3.81 5.14
N ARG A 97 5.60 4.68 6.05
CA ARG A 97 5.69 4.45 7.51
C ARG A 97 4.85 3.27 8.03
N ARG A 98 3.92 2.76 7.22
CA ARG A 98 3.04 1.62 7.57
C ARG A 98 3.49 0.31 6.92
N LEU A 99 4.49 0.35 6.05
CA LEU A 99 4.93 -0.81 5.27
C LEU A 99 5.30 -2.00 6.16
N GLU A 100 5.99 -1.79 7.29
CA GLU A 100 6.37 -2.87 8.21
C GLU A 100 5.19 -3.70 8.70
N THR A 101 4.05 -3.06 8.94
CA THR A 101 2.83 -3.69 9.47
C THR A 101 1.87 -4.17 8.37
N LEU A 102 2.30 -4.14 7.11
CA LEU A 102 1.43 -4.47 5.98
C LEU A 102 1.17 -5.98 5.92
N ARG A 103 -0.09 -6.36 6.18
CA ARG A 103 -0.58 -7.75 6.21
C ARG A 103 -0.70 -8.46 4.85
N PRO A 104 -1.17 -7.81 3.76
CA PRO A 104 -1.25 -8.48 2.47
C PRO A 104 0.14 -8.73 1.87
N SER A 105 0.21 -9.68 0.93
CA SER A 105 1.36 -9.78 0.04
C SER A 105 1.50 -8.54 -0.82
N CYS A 106 2.73 -8.20 -1.22
CA CYS A 106 3.00 -7.06 -2.09
C CYS A 106 3.95 -7.40 -3.22
N LEU A 107 3.64 -6.90 -4.40
CA LEU A 107 4.54 -6.85 -5.54
C LEU A 107 4.95 -5.40 -5.77
N PHE A 108 6.26 -5.18 -5.86
CA PHE A 108 6.86 -3.93 -6.26
C PHE A 108 7.32 -4.08 -7.71
N ILE A 109 6.78 -3.27 -8.62
CA ILE A 109 7.25 -3.18 -9.99
C ILE A 109 7.99 -1.86 -10.14
N VAL A 110 9.28 -1.94 -10.46
CA VAL A 110 10.19 -0.80 -10.48
C VAL A 110 10.80 -0.68 -11.87
N GLY A 111 10.93 0.54 -12.37
CA GLY A 111 11.56 0.81 -13.66
C GLY A 111 13.02 1.11 -13.41
N GLU A 112 13.91 0.46 -14.13
CA GLU A 112 15.35 0.64 -13.97
C GLU A 112 15.78 2.10 -14.18
N ALA A 113 15.13 2.80 -15.11
CA ALA A 113 15.41 4.20 -15.43
C ALA A 113 14.49 5.19 -14.67
N THR A 114 13.97 4.79 -13.51
CA THR A 114 13.13 5.68 -12.69
C THR A 114 13.93 6.88 -12.18
N PHE A 115 13.32 8.07 -12.19
CA PHE A 115 13.92 9.27 -11.59
C PHE A 115 13.71 9.34 -10.07
N LEU A 116 12.99 8.36 -9.50
CA LEU A 116 12.78 8.27 -8.07
C LEU A 116 14.03 7.74 -7.36
N ASN A 117 14.12 7.99 -6.05
CA ASN A 117 15.19 7.49 -5.22
C ASN A 117 15.08 5.95 -5.09
N ILE A 118 15.90 5.23 -5.84
CA ILE A 118 15.88 3.77 -5.89
C ILE A 118 16.24 3.13 -4.54
N ASP A 119 17.13 3.75 -3.77
CA ASP A 119 17.52 3.26 -2.45
C ASP A 119 16.35 3.32 -1.47
N GLU A 120 15.52 4.37 -1.54
CA GLU A 120 14.28 4.45 -0.75
C GLU A 120 13.25 3.39 -1.18
N ILE A 121 13.19 3.04 -2.47
CA ILE A 121 12.30 1.98 -2.96
C ILE A 121 12.79 0.62 -2.43
N HIS A 122 14.07 0.31 -2.56
CA HIS A 122 14.66 -0.93 -2.05
C HIS A 122 14.50 -1.05 -0.53
N GLU A 123 14.66 0.05 0.21
CA GLU A 123 14.37 0.06 1.64
C GLU A 123 12.89 -0.22 1.92
N GLY A 124 11.98 0.38 1.16
CA GLY A 124 10.55 0.10 1.22
C GLY A 124 10.23 -1.39 1.00
N VAL A 125 10.84 -2.01 -0.03
CA VAL A 125 10.73 -3.46 -0.30
C VAL A 125 11.23 -4.26 0.89
N ARG A 126 12.41 -3.91 1.42
CA ARG A 126 13.07 -4.62 2.52
C ARG A 126 12.23 -4.62 3.79
N ILE A 127 11.63 -3.49 4.16
CA ILE A 127 10.87 -3.37 5.41
C ILE A 127 9.42 -3.85 5.26
N CYS A 128 8.87 -3.87 4.04
CA CYS A 128 7.48 -4.21 3.80
C CYS A 128 7.08 -5.56 4.40
N GLY A 129 6.07 -5.55 5.28
CA GLY A 129 5.51 -6.71 5.95
C GLY A 129 6.42 -7.41 6.95
N SER A 130 7.63 -6.88 7.23
CA SER A 130 8.61 -7.52 8.11
C SER A 130 8.36 -7.30 9.61
N GLY A 131 7.53 -6.31 9.96
CA GLY A 131 7.23 -5.95 11.34
C GLY A 131 6.15 -6.81 11.99
N ILE A 132 5.92 -6.57 13.29
CA ILE A 132 4.86 -7.25 14.05
C ILE A 132 3.50 -6.96 13.40
N GLY A 133 2.77 -8.03 13.12
CA GLY A 133 1.48 -7.95 12.44
C GLY A 133 1.58 -7.75 10.93
N GLY A 134 2.79 -7.75 10.35
CA GLY A 134 3.02 -7.75 8.92
C GLY A 134 2.83 -9.12 8.27
N SER A 135 2.96 -9.17 6.95
CA SER A 135 2.79 -10.39 6.16
C SER A 135 3.86 -11.44 6.40
N GLY A 136 5.05 -11.04 6.89
CA GLY A 136 6.28 -11.83 6.88
C GLY A 136 7.30 -11.36 5.84
N GLY A 137 6.92 -10.38 5.00
CA GLY A 137 7.83 -9.67 4.12
C GLY A 137 8.54 -10.54 3.07
N VAL A 138 9.75 -10.12 2.69
CA VAL A 138 10.58 -10.83 1.70
C VAL A 138 11.00 -12.20 2.21
N SER A 139 11.34 -12.34 3.49
CA SER A 139 11.81 -13.59 4.10
C SER A 139 10.80 -14.73 4.03
N GLU A 140 9.50 -14.41 4.14
CA GLU A 140 8.40 -15.38 4.03
C GLU A 140 7.84 -15.48 2.60
N GLY A 141 8.52 -14.87 1.61
CA GLY A 141 8.10 -14.85 0.20
C GLY A 141 6.79 -14.10 -0.05
N ARG A 142 6.42 -13.18 0.84
CA ARG A 142 5.17 -12.39 0.78
C ARG A 142 5.37 -11.06 0.06
N VAL A 143 6.61 -10.62 -0.06
CA VAL A 143 6.98 -9.42 -0.80
C VAL A 143 7.94 -9.80 -1.91
N LYS A 144 7.70 -9.28 -3.11
CA LYS A 144 8.56 -9.47 -4.29
C LYS A 144 8.80 -8.16 -4.99
N GLU A 145 10.00 -8.00 -5.53
CA GLU A 145 10.36 -6.93 -6.45
C GLU A 145 10.60 -7.48 -7.86
N VAL A 146 10.19 -6.69 -8.86
CA VAL A 146 10.49 -6.91 -10.27
C VAL A 146 10.99 -5.60 -10.84
N ILE A 147 12.21 -5.61 -11.39
CA ILE A 147 12.81 -4.48 -12.09
C ILE A 147 12.58 -4.66 -13.59
N LEU A 148 12.01 -3.64 -14.24
CA LEU A 148 11.79 -3.59 -15.68
C LEU A 148 12.89 -2.74 -16.34
N THR A 149 13.81 -3.41 -17.02
CA THR A 149 14.96 -2.82 -17.71
C THR A 149 14.53 -1.77 -18.74
N GLY A 150 15.23 -0.65 -18.78
CA GLY A 150 15.00 0.45 -19.73
C GLY A 150 13.72 1.26 -19.51
N LEU A 151 12.87 0.92 -18.54
CA LEU A 151 11.62 1.63 -18.28
C LEU A 151 11.77 2.69 -17.17
N GLY A 152 11.13 3.84 -17.36
CA GLY A 152 11.09 4.92 -16.39
C GLY A 152 9.92 4.83 -15.42
N HIS A 153 9.75 5.85 -14.58
CA HIS A 153 8.68 5.91 -13.58
C HIS A 153 7.25 5.81 -14.15
N LEU A 154 7.07 6.28 -15.39
CA LEU A 154 5.77 6.27 -16.08
C LEU A 154 5.50 4.96 -16.84
N MET A 155 6.24 3.88 -16.53
CA MET A 155 6.05 2.57 -17.13
C MET A 155 4.59 2.06 -17.14
N PRO A 156 3.71 2.32 -16.15
CA PRO A 156 2.36 1.77 -16.18
C PRO A 156 1.51 2.40 -17.28
N PHE A 157 1.93 3.55 -17.81
CA PHE A 157 1.27 4.25 -18.91
C PHE A 157 1.98 4.02 -20.26
N GLN A 158 3.28 3.74 -20.24
CA GLN A 158 4.10 3.58 -21.44
C GLN A 158 4.14 2.14 -21.93
N GLU A 159 4.30 1.17 -21.03
CA GLU A 159 4.45 -0.26 -21.31
C GLU A 159 3.39 -1.07 -20.54
N VAL A 160 2.13 -0.72 -20.78
CA VAL A 160 0.95 -1.25 -20.07
C VAL A 160 0.93 -2.78 -20.07
N LYS A 161 1.22 -3.40 -21.21
CA LYS A 161 1.17 -4.85 -21.36
C LYS A 161 2.16 -5.56 -20.44
N THR A 162 3.43 -5.15 -20.47
CA THR A 162 4.50 -5.73 -19.65
C THR A 162 4.20 -5.60 -18.15
N VAL A 163 3.74 -4.42 -17.73
CA VAL A 163 3.38 -4.17 -16.33
C VAL A 163 2.17 -5.02 -15.93
N ALA A 164 1.12 -5.08 -16.77
CA ALA A 164 -0.08 -5.85 -16.50
C ALA A 164 0.20 -7.36 -16.42
N GLU A 165 0.99 -7.92 -17.33
CA GLU A 165 1.37 -9.33 -17.32
C GLU A 165 2.14 -9.69 -16.04
N THR A 166 3.03 -8.79 -15.59
CA THR A 166 3.76 -8.95 -14.32
C THR A 166 2.80 -8.97 -13.12
N CYS A 167 1.85 -8.03 -13.06
CA CYS A 167 0.81 -7.98 -12.04
C CYS A 167 -0.06 -9.25 -12.03
N VAL A 168 -0.57 -9.66 -13.20
CA VAL A 168 -1.45 -10.82 -13.34
C VAL A 168 -0.74 -12.10 -12.88
N THR A 169 0.52 -12.29 -13.28
CA THR A 169 1.31 -13.46 -12.89
C THR A 169 1.42 -13.57 -11.37
N TRP A 170 1.71 -12.46 -10.69
CA TRP A 170 1.78 -12.42 -9.22
C TRP A 170 0.42 -12.66 -8.57
N LEU A 171 -0.63 -11.99 -9.06
CA LEU A 171 -1.99 -12.14 -8.53
C LEU A 171 -2.48 -13.58 -8.63
N GLN A 172 -2.23 -14.26 -9.75
CA GLN A 172 -2.57 -15.68 -9.90
C GLN A 172 -1.90 -16.56 -8.84
N GLN A 173 -0.62 -16.32 -8.55
CA GLN A 173 0.12 -17.05 -7.52
C GLN A 173 -0.49 -16.83 -6.13
N GLU A 174 -0.79 -15.58 -5.78
CA GLU A 174 -1.38 -15.22 -4.48
C GLU A 174 -2.81 -15.75 -4.33
N MET A 175 -3.61 -15.75 -5.40
CA MET A 175 -4.96 -16.32 -5.41
C MET A 175 -4.93 -17.84 -5.21
N HIS A 176 -4.06 -18.55 -5.91
CA HIS A 176 -3.89 -19.99 -5.67
C HIS A 176 -3.43 -20.28 -4.24
N ARG A 177 -2.52 -19.47 -3.69
CA ARG A 177 -2.06 -19.60 -2.30
C ARG A 177 -3.21 -19.40 -1.31
N PHE A 178 -3.98 -18.33 -1.49
CA PHE A 178 -5.13 -17.99 -0.65
C PHE A 178 -6.17 -19.11 -0.66
N GLN A 179 -6.58 -19.59 -1.83
CA GLN A 179 -7.54 -20.69 -1.95
C GLN A 179 -7.05 -21.98 -1.28
N ARG A 180 -5.75 -22.29 -1.36
CA ARG A 180 -5.17 -23.44 -0.64
C ARG A 180 -5.20 -23.25 0.88
N MET A 181 -4.91 -22.04 1.35
CA MET A 181 -4.95 -21.69 2.77
C MET A 181 -6.38 -21.79 3.31
N GLU A 182 -7.35 -21.23 2.58
CA GLU A 182 -8.77 -21.25 2.93
C GLU A 182 -9.28 -22.70 3.02
N ARG A 183 -9.05 -23.53 1.99
CA ARG A 183 -9.41 -24.96 2.03
C ARG A 183 -8.81 -25.69 3.23
N LYS A 184 -7.51 -25.50 3.50
CA LYS A 184 -6.85 -26.11 4.68
C LYS A 184 -7.46 -25.66 5.99
N TRP A 185 -7.81 -24.37 6.10
CA TRP A 185 -8.44 -23.81 7.29
C TRP A 185 -9.85 -24.36 7.50
N GLU A 186 -10.64 -24.48 6.43
CA GLU A 186 -11.99 -25.07 6.46
C GLU A 186 -11.95 -26.55 6.82
N ASP A 187 -11.13 -27.34 6.12
CA ASP A 187 -10.96 -28.78 6.38
C ASP A 187 -10.50 -29.04 7.80
N GLY A 188 -9.56 -28.22 8.29
CA GLY A 188 -9.06 -28.30 9.66
C GLY A 188 -10.12 -27.99 10.73
N ARG A 189 -11.26 -27.39 10.37
CA ARG A 189 -12.34 -27.04 11.32
C ARG A 189 -13.57 -27.94 11.22
N LYS A 190 -13.63 -28.83 10.23
CA LYS A 190 -14.75 -29.76 10.08
C LYS A 190 -14.88 -30.63 11.33
N GLY A 191 -16.05 -30.57 11.98
CA GLY A 191 -16.35 -31.33 13.19
C GLY A 191 -15.71 -30.80 14.48
N ILE A 192 -15.01 -29.66 14.45
CA ILE A 192 -14.47 -29.02 15.66
C ILE A 192 -15.57 -28.20 16.34
N SER A 193 -15.83 -28.50 17.62
CA SER A 193 -16.73 -27.71 18.46
C SER A 193 -16.02 -26.46 18.99
N HIS A 194 -16.61 -25.28 18.81
CA HIS A 194 -16.14 -24.03 19.40
C HIS A 194 -16.47 -23.90 20.90
N LEU A 195 -17.20 -24.86 21.47
CA LEU A 195 -17.57 -24.86 22.90
C LEU A 195 -16.53 -25.55 23.78
N ILE A 196 -15.58 -26.29 23.19
CA ILE A 196 -14.60 -27.09 23.92
C ILE A 196 -13.20 -26.75 23.40
N VAL A 197 -12.31 -26.42 24.31
CA VAL A 197 -10.90 -26.16 23.99
C VAL A 197 -10.22 -27.47 23.61
N GLU A 198 -9.46 -27.47 22.51
CA GLU A 198 -8.76 -28.66 22.02
C GLU A 198 -7.79 -29.22 23.07
N LYS A 199 -7.67 -30.56 23.10
CA LYS A 199 -6.80 -31.28 24.06
C LYS A 199 -5.35 -30.78 24.05
N ASN A 200 -4.87 -30.25 22.92
CA ASN A 200 -3.51 -29.76 22.80
C ASN A 200 -3.21 -28.54 23.70
N TRP A 201 -4.22 -27.73 24.02
CA TRP A 201 -4.05 -26.59 24.93
C TRP A 201 -3.55 -27.04 26.30
N TYR A 202 -4.13 -28.11 26.85
CA TYR A 202 -3.73 -28.67 28.14
C TYR A 202 -2.32 -29.31 28.13
N LYS A 203 -1.81 -29.68 26.95
CA LYS A 203 -0.45 -30.22 26.80
C LYS A 203 0.61 -29.11 26.74
N VAL A 204 0.28 -28.01 26.06
CA VAL A 204 1.23 -26.91 25.80
C VAL A 204 1.23 -25.89 26.93
N LEU A 205 0.06 -25.58 27.49
CA LEU A 205 -0.06 -24.64 28.59
C LEU A 205 0.37 -25.29 29.90
N LYS A 206 1.62 -25.04 30.30
CA LYS A 206 2.08 -25.35 31.65
C LYS A 206 1.57 -24.26 32.61
N PRO A 207 1.12 -24.62 33.82
CA PRO A 207 0.83 -23.64 34.85
C PRO A 207 2.07 -22.77 35.07
N ILE A 208 1.88 -21.44 35.04
CA ILE A 208 2.92 -20.51 35.42
C ILE A 208 3.24 -20.81 36.89
N SER A 209 4.44 -21.31 37.18
CA SER A 209 4.86 -21.54 38.56
C SER A 209 4.91 -20.19 39.25
N SER A 210 3.94 -19.90 40.11
CA SER A 210 4.00 -18.72 40.96
C SER A 210 5.18 -18.92 41.91
N GLY A 211 6.24 -18.15 41.71
CA GLY A 211 7.46 -18.15 42.53
C GLY A 211 7.23 -17.63 43.95
N ARG A 212 6.10 -17.94 44.59
CA ARG A 212 5.95 -17.81 46.04
C ARG A 212 6.61 -19.03 46.66
N GLY A 213 7.91 -18.89 46.93
CA GLY A 213 8.62 -19.80 47.81
C GLY A 213 7.78 -20.03 49.06
N LYS A 214 7.51 -21.30 49.38
CA LYS A 214 6.92 -21.70 50.64
C LYS A 214 7.89 -21.26 51.75
N GLY A 215 7.68 -20.05 52.28
CA GLY A 215 8.32 -19.62 53.52
C GLY A 215 8.00 -20.67 54.57
N GLN A 216 9.05 -21.32 55.07
CA GLN A 216 8.96 -22.30 56.15
C GLN A 216 8.19 -21.67 57.32
N ARG A 217 6.98 -22.17 57.57
CA ARG A 217 6.24 -21.85 58.79
C ARG A 217 6.95 -22.60 59.91
N LYS A 218 7.88 -21.92 60.60
CA LYS A 218 8.44 -22.43 61.85
C LYS A 218 7.31 -22.42 62.88
N GLU A 219 6.85 -23.61 63.25
CA GLU A 219 6.10 -23.81 64.49
C GLU A 219 6.97 -23.30 65.64
N LYS A 220 6.43 -22.36 66.42
CA LYS A 220 6.95 -22.02 67.74
C LYS A 220 6.07 -22.73 68.77
N LEU A 221 6.76 -23.38 69.71
CA LEU A 221 6.26 -24.03 70.92
C LEU A 221 5.20 -23.22 71.65
#